data_AF-A0A834YMA6-F1
#
_entry.id   AF-A0A834YMA6-F1
#
_cell.length_a   1.000
_cell.length_b   1.000
_cell.length_c   1.000
_cell.angle_alpha   90.00
_cell.angle_beta   90.00
_cell.angle_gamma   90.00
#
_symmetry.space_group_name_H-M   'P 1'
#
loop_
_entity.id
_entity.type
_entity.pdbx_description
1 polymer ?
#
loop_
_entity_poly.entity_id
_entity_poly.type
_entity_poly.pdbx_seq_one_letter_code
_entity_poly.pdbx_strand_id
1 'polypeptide(L)'
;MVTGVSEAHHPLCQRRLASDTLAPLLALQFTVFPNYGFCIGIIIRHVIVDGQSSTMFLKSWASICRSGDSSLSPELLPFYDRTVIKDPEGLEKFFLNKFVKSTESETEFNIVDPRAPSNTVKTTFELSRGDIQRLKK
;
A
#
# COMPACT_ATOMS: atom_id res chain seq x y z
N MET A 1 4.87 36.62 -10.76
CA MET A 1 4.25 35.70 -11.72
C MET A 1 4.35 34.30 -11.15
N VAL A 2 3.26 33.80 -10.57
CA VAL A 2 3.16 32.43 -10.05
C VAL A 2 2.62 31.61 -11.21
N THR A 3 3.48 30.87 -11.89
CA THR A 3 3.04 29.93 -12.93
C THR A 3 2.39 28.74 -12.24
N GLY A 4 1.07 28.63 -12.42
CA GLY A 4 0.27 27.54 -11.90
C GLY A 4 0.77 26.21 -12.44
N VAL A 5 1.10 25.29 -11.53
CA VAL A 5 1.23 23.88 -11.86
C VAL A 5 -0.20 23.37 -12.08
N SER A 6 -0.54 23.10 -13.33
CA SER A 6 -1.76 22.37 -13.66
C SER A 6 -1.62 20.97 -13.08
N GLU A 7 -2.33 20.70 -11.99
CA GLU A 7 -2.46 19.35 -11.46
C GLU A 7 -3.36 18.55 -12.42
N ALA A 8 -2.74 17.92 -13.41
CA ALA A 8 -3.38 16.88 -14.19
C ALA A 8 -3.50 15.62 -13.31
N HIS A 9 -4.59 15.56 -12.54
CA HIS A 9 -4.95 14.41 -11.74
C HIS A 9 -5.47 13.30 -12.67
N HIS A 10 -4.57 12.41 -13.12
CA HIS A 10 -4.97 11.13 -13.69
C HIS A 10 -5.16 10.12 -12.55
N PRO A 11 -6.39 9.75 -12.17
CA PRO A 11 -6.61 8.75 -11.14
C PRO A 11 -6.01 7.42 -11.58
N LEU A 12 -5.11 6.87 -10.76
CA LEU A 12 -4.37 5.65 -11.04
C LEU A 12 -5.19 4.38 -11.15
N CYS A 13 -6.43 4.45 -10.70
CA CYS A 13 -7.40 3.41 -10.92
C CYS A 13 -8.50 4.03 -11.78
N GLN A 14 -8.47 3.73 -13.08
CA GLN A 14 -9.68 3.88 -13.88
C GLN A 14 -10.74 3.02 -13.17
N ARG A 15 -11.72 3.68 -12.56
CA ARG A 15 -12.89 3.09 -11.88
C ARG A 15 -13.60 1.99 -12.72
N ARG A 16 -13.31 1.94 -14.02
CA ARG A 16 -13.89 1.05 -15.03
C ARG A 16 -13.23 -0.33 -15.20
N LEU A 17 -12.09 -0.63 -14.58
CA LEU A 17 -11.44 -1.95 -14.75
C LEU A 17 -11.92 -3.02 -13.75
N ALA A 18 -12.66 -2.63 -12.71
CA ALA A 18 -13.35 -3.59 -11.87
C ALA A 18 -14.62 -4.05 -12.62
N SER A 19 -14.53 -5.20 -13.28
CA SER A 19 -15.73 -6.04 -13.44
C SER A 19 -16.07 -6.62 -12.07
N ASP A 20 -17.32 -7.04 -11.85
CA ASP A 20 -17.80 -7.59 -10.57
C ASP A 20 -16.99 -8.80 -10.05
N THR A 21 -16.03 -9.32 -10.82
CA THR A 21 -15.22 -10.50 -10.51
C THR A 21 -13.70 -10.27 -10.43
N LEU A 22 -13.15 -9.14 -10.90
CA LEU A 22 -11.69 -8.91 -10.88
C LEU A 22 -11.32 -7.54 -10.30
N ALA A 23 -10.62 -7.59 -9.17
CA ALA A 23 -10.18 -6.43 -8.42
C ALA A 23 -8.64 -6.32 -8.48
N PRO A 24 -8.07 -5.22 -9.02
CA PRO A 24 -6.61 -5.04 -9.07
C PRO A 24 -5.99 -5.04 -7.67
N LEU A 25 -4.94 -5.85 -7.47
CA LEU A 25 -4.24 -5.99 -6.18
C LEU A 25 -3.09 -4.99 -6.01
N LEU A 26 -2.45 -4.58 -7.11
CA LEU A 26 -1.31 -3.67 -7.17
C LEU A 26 -1.46 -2.75 -8.39
N ALA A 27 -1.15 -1.47 -8.21
CA ALA A 27 -0.97 -0.50 -9.29
C ALA A 27 0.30 0.33 -9.06
N LEU A 28 1.04 0.60 -10.14
CA LEU A 28 2.28 1.38 -10.13
C LEU A 28 2.14 2.60 -11.05
N GLN A 29 2.59 3.76 -10.58
CA GLN A 29 2.72 4.98 -11.37
C GLN A 29 4.17 5.44 -11.38
N PHE A 30 4.68 5.78 -12.55
CA PHE A 30 5.93 6.51 -12.68
C PHE A 30 5.61 7.93 -13.14
N THR A 31 5.99 8.93 -12.35
CA THR A 31 5.80 10.34 -12.69
C THR A 31 7.15 11.01 -12.75
N VAL A 32 7.52 11.49 -13.94
CA VAL A 32 8.77 12.22 -14.16
C VAL A 32 8.51 13.72 -13.99
N PHE A 33 9.35 14.37 -13.20
CA PHE A 33 9.40 15.81 -13.01
C PHE A 33 10.65 16.34 -13.74
N PRO A 34 10.49 16.95 -14.93
CA PRO A 34 11.64 17.38 -15.73
C PRO A 34 12.60 18.25 -14.93
N ASN A 35 13.89 17.91 -14.94
CA ASN A 35 14.98 18.57 -14.17
C ASN A 35 14.96 18.39 -12.65
N TYR A 36 13.96 17.72 -12.05
CA TYR A 36 13.86 17.51 -10.60
C TYR A 36 13.92 16.04 -10.18
N GLY A 37 13.63 15.10 -11.08
CA GLY A 37 13.69 13.67 -10.83
C GLY A 37 12.40 12.96 -11.20
N PHE A 38 12.06 11.90 -10.47
CA PHE A 38 10.82 11.16 -10.64
C PHE A 38 10.29 10.65 -9.30
N CYS A 39 8.99 10.36 -9.24
CA CYS A 39 8.40 9.61 -8.14
C CYS A 39 7.76 8.31 -8.64
N ILE A 40 7.66 7.34 -7.73
CA ILE A 40 6.94 6.09 -7.96
C ILE A 40 5.74 6.08 -7.00
N GLY A 41 4.54 6.17 -7.55
CA GLY A 41 3.30 5.97 -6.81
C GLY A 41 2.93 4.50 -6.76
N ILE A 42 2.59 3.98 -5.59
CA ILE A 42 2.27 2.56 -5.39
C ILE A 42 0.96 2.47 -4.61
N ILE A 43 0.01 1.72 -5.16
CA ILE A 43 -1.24 1.37 -4.49
C ILE A 43 -1.31 -0.15 -4.39
N ILE A 44 -1.42 -0.68 -3.17
CA ILE A 44 -1.55 -2.12 -2.90
C ILE A 44 -2.79 -2.34 -2.05
N ARG A 45 -3.59 -3.35 -2.38
CA ARG A 45 -4.70 -3.76 -1.51
C ARG A 45 -4.15 -4.44 -0.26
N HIS A 46 -4.47 -3.88 0.90
CA HIS A 46 -4.05 -4.39 2.20
C HIS A 46 -4.56 -5.83 2.50
N VAL A 47 -5.51 -6.36 1.72
CA VAL A 47 -5.98 -7.76 1.83
C VAL A 47 -4.89 -8.80 1.54
N ILE A 48 -3.87 -8.43 0.75
CA ILE A 48 -2.78 -9.35 0.38
C ILE A 48 -1.44 -9.06 1.07
N VAL A 49 -1.31 -7.91 1.75
CA VAL A 49 -0.04 -7.47 2.35
C VAL A 49 -0.29 -6.78 3.69
N ASP A 50 0.65 -6.95 4.61
CA ASP A 50 0.86 -6.12 5.79
C ASP A 50 2.02 -5.13 5.57
N GLY A 51 2.37 -4.35 6.59
CA GLY A 51 3.47 -3.38 6.52
C GLY A 51 4.84 -4.03 6.26
N GLN A 52 5.07 -5.23 6.78
CA GLN A 52 6.35 -5.92 6.62
C GLN A 52 6.51 -6.49 5.21
N SER A 53 5.51 -7.25 4.73
CA SER A 53 5.48 -7.84 3.40
C SER A 53 5.48 -6.80 2.28
N SER A 54 4.77 -5.67 2.45
CA SER A 54 4.85 -4.54 1.52
C SER A 54 6.27 -3.93 1.48
N THR A 55 6.91 -3.75 2.64
CA THR A 55 8.30 -3.29 2.69
C THR A 55 9.27 -4.29 2.06
N MET A 56 9.10 -5.58 2.32
CA MET A 56 9.92 -6.66 1.73
C MET A 56 9.77 -6.72 0.21
N PHE A 57 8.56 -6.55 -0.31
CA PHE A 57 8.32 -6.44 -1.75
C PHE A 57 9.13 -5.29 -2.37
N LEU A 58 9.09 -4.10 -1.77
CA LEU A 58 9.86 -2.94 -2.27
C LEU A 58 11.37 -3.17 -2.21
N LYS A 59 11.87 -3.78 -1.13
CA LYS A 59 13.30 -4.12 -1.00
C LYS A 59 13.73 -5.13 -2.06
N SER A 60 12.93 -6.16 -2.29
CA SER A 60 13.18 -7.20 -3.30
C SER A 60 13.17 -6.62 -4.69
N TRP A 61 12.14 -5.82 -5.02
CA TRP A 61 12.04 -5.12 -6.30
C TRP A 61 13.24 -4.22 -6.56
N ALA A 62 13.63 -3.41 -5.57
CA ALA A 62 14.79 -2.55 -5.68
C ALA A 62 16.10 -3.35 -5.81
N SER A 63 16.22 -4.51 -5.17
CA SER A 63 17.39 -5.39 -5.29
C SER A 63 17.54 -5.91 -6.72
N ILE A 64 16.47 -6.46 -7.28
CA ILE A 64 16.43 -7.00 -8.66
C ILE A 64 16.77 -5.91 -9.67
N CYS A 65 16.21 -4.71 -9.52
CA CYS A 65 16.51 -3.59 -10.41
C CYS A 65 17.98 -3.15 -10.34
N ARG A 66 18.64 -3.29 -9.17
CA ARG A 66 20.05 -2.92 -9.01
C ARG A 66 21.01 -3.98 -9.52
N SER A 67 20.73 -5.26 -9.28
CA SER A 67 21.61 -6.35 -9.71
C SER A 67 21.43 -6.67 -11.19
N GLY A 68 20.25 -6.40 -11.77
CA GLY A 68 19.90 -6.88 -13.10
C GLY A 68 19.66 -8.39 -13.14
N ASP A 69 19.67 -9.06 -11.99
CA ASP A 69 19.37 -10.47 -11.82
C ASP A 69 18.13 -10.66 -10.94
N SER A 70 17.45 -11.78 -11.09
CA SER A 70 16.31 -12.14 -10.23
C SER A 70 16.76 -12.82 -8.92
N SER A 71 18.04 -12.70 -8.55
CA SER A 71 18.56 -13.33 -7.34
C SER A 71 18.23 -12.48 -6.13
N LEU A 72 17.70 -13.11 -5.09
CA LEU A 72 17.36 -12.46 -3.82
C LEU A 72 18.12 -13.14 -2.69
N SER A 73 18.53 -12.35 -1.70
CA SER A 73 19.03 -12.91 -0.46
C SER A 73 17.91 -13.70 0.23
N PRO A 74 18.24 -14.74 1.03
CA PRO A 74 17.24 -15.53 1.73
C PRO A 74 16.26 -14.71 2.58
N GLU A 75 16.70 -13.59 3.14
CA GLU A 75 15.88 -12.66 3.93
C GLU A 75 14.81 -11.90 3.13
N LEU A 76 14.98 -11.79 1.81
CA LEU A 76 14.05 -11.13 0.91
C LEU A 76 13.14 -12.12 0.18
N LEU A 77 13.39 -13.42 0.32
CA LEU A 77 12.54 -14.43 -0.29
C LEU A 77 11.18 -14.48 0.43
N PRO A 78 10.06 -14.41 -0.32
CA PRO A 78 8.75 -14.52 0.27
C PRO A 78 8.47 -15.98 0.70
N PHE A 79 7.72 -16.12 1.78
CA PHE A 79 7.21 -17.40 2.26
C PHE A 79 5.68 -17.40 2.19
N TYR A 80 5.11 -18.27 1.36
CA TYR A 80 3.68 -18.25 1.02
C TYR A 80 2.86 -19.36 1.66
N ASP A 81 3.49 -20.39 2.23
CA ASP A 81 2.79 -21.50 2.83
C ASP A 81 2.08 -21.07 4.12
N ARG A 82 0.78 -20.80 4.02
CA ARG A 82 -0.04 -20.39 5.16
C ARG A 82 -0.40 -21.55 6.09
N THR A 83 -0.16 -22.80 5.70
CA THR A 83 -0.47 -23.97 6.54
C THR A 83 0.38 -24.03 7.81
N VAL A 84 1.49 -23.29 7.85
CA VAL A 84 2.30 -23.12 9.06
C VAL A 84 1.58 -22.32 10.14
N ILE A 85 0.59 -21.51 9.77
CA ILE A 85 -0.24 -20.75 10.69
C ILE A 85 -1.31 -21.71 11.20
N LYS A 86 -1.16 -22.13 12.47
CA LYS A 86 -2.13 -22.99 13.12
C LYS A 86 -3.29 -22.16 13.63
N ASP A 87 -4.51 -22.60 13.34
CA ASP A 87 -5.76 -22.00 13.85
C ASP A 87 -6.60 -23.06 14.59
N PRO A 88 -6.17 -23.52 15.77
CA PRO A 88 -6.91 -24.54 16.51
C PRO A 88 -8.31 -24.07 16.96
N GLU A 89 -8.48 -22.77 17.18
CA GLU A 89 -9.73 -22.17 17.67
C GLU A 89 -10.68 -21.74 16.53
N GLY A 90 -10.29 -21.91 15.26
CA GLY A 90 -11.11 -21.57 14.10
C GLY A 90 -11.40 -20.07 13.97
N LEU A 91 -10.46 -19.23 14.42
CA LEU A 91 -10.55 -17.78 14.40
C LEU A 91 -10.69 -17.23 12.98
N GLU A 92 -10.04 -17.83 11.99
CA GLU A 92 -10.15 -17.40 10.59
C GLU A 92 -11.62 -17.37 10.16
N LYS A 93 -12.32 -18.49 10.34
CA LYS A 93 -13.74 -18.62 10.00
C LYS A 93 -14.60 -17.65 10.81
N PHE A 94 -14.29 -17.47 12.10
CA PHE A 94 -15.01 -16.53 12.96
C PHE A 94 -14.90 -15.09 12.43
N PHE A 95 -13.69 -14.61 12.14
CA PHE A 95 -13.46 -13.25 11.64
C PHE A 95 -14.02 -13.06 10.23
N LEU A 96 -13.88 -14.03 9.33
CA LEU A 96 -14.45 -13.97 7.99
C LEU A 96 -15.98 -13.85 8.03
N ASN A 97 -16.65 -14.65 8.87
CA ASN A 97 -18.10 -14.57 9.02
C ASN A 97 -18.54 -13.20 9.58
N LYS A 98 -17.77 -12.61 10.50
CA LYS A 98 -18.05 -11.28 11.02
C LYS A 98 -17.86 -10.20 9.95
N PHE A 99 -16.82 -10.32 9.14
CA PHE A 99 -16.52 -9.41 8.04
C PHE A 99 -17.60 -9.44 6.95
N VAL A 100 -18.02 -10.64 6.51
CA VAL A 100 -19.09 -10.81 5.52
C VAL A 100 -20.39 -10.16 6.00
N LYS A 101 -20.77 -10.38 7.27
CA LYS A 101 -21.95 -9.76 7.86
C LYS A 101 -21.87 -8.23 7.88
N SER A 102 -20.70 -7.64 8.09
CA SER A 102 -20.53 -6.18 8.00
C SER A 102 -20.61 -5.65 6.57
N THR A 103 -20.13 -6.41 5.58
CA THR A 103 -20.23 -6.02 4.17
C THR A 103 -21.61 -6.21 3.56
N GLU A 104 -22.46 -7.06 4.15
CA GLU A 104 -23.87 -7.17 3.75
C GLU A 104 -24.70 -5.97 4.20
N SER A 105 -24.29 -5.28 5.28
CA SER A 105 -24.91 -4.02 5.74
C SER A 105 -24.38 -2.77 5.03
N GLU A 106 -23.20 -2.84 4.42
CA GLU A 106 -22.58 -1.75 3.67
C GLU A 106 -22.52 -2.16 2.19
N THR A 107 -23.52 -1.76 1.41
CA THR A 107 -23.51 -1.94 -0.04
C THR A 107 -22.23 -1.36 -0.62
N GLU A 108 -21.45 -2.26 -1.24
CA GLU A 108 -20.20 -2.01 -1.94
C GLU A 108 -19.01 -1.74 -1.02
N PHE A 109 -17.88 -2.39 -1.30
CA PHE A 109 -16.56 -1.91 -0.90
C PHE A 109 -16.41 -0.52 -1.50
N ASN A 110 -16.93 0.50 -0.80
CA ASN A 110 -16.80 1.88 -1.17
C ASN A 110 -15.31 2.09 -1.29
N ILE A 111 -14.83 2.21 -2.53
CA ILE A 111 -13.55 2.82 -2.81
C ILE A 111 -13.76 4.23 -2.30
N VAL A 112 -13.50 4.43 -1.01
CA VAL A 112 -13.57 5.73 -0.35
C VAL A 112 -12.79 6.64 -1.27
N ASP A 113 -13.47 7.66 -1.77
CA ASP A 113 -12.82 8.68 -2.55
C ASP A 113 -11.60 9.14 -1.72
N PRO A 114 -10.36 8.89 -2.17
CA PRO A 114 -9.18 9.14 -1.35
C PRO A 114 -8.97 10.64 -1.08
N ARG A 115 -9.87 11.50 -1.61
CA ARG A 115 -10.00 12.89 -1.20
C ARG A 115 -10.27 12.96 0.29
N ALA A 116 -9.20 13.27 1.02
CA ALA A 116 -9.32 13.82 2.36
C ALA A 116 -10.30 15.00 2.34
N PRO A 117 -11.08 15.23 3.42
CA PRO A 117 -11.91 16.42 3.55
C PRO A 117 -11.10 17.66 3.17
N SER A 118 -11.73 18.62 2.48
CA SER A 118 -11.05 19.75 1.84
C SER A 118 -10.22 20.64 2.78
N ASN A 119 -10.36 20.47 4.08
CA ASN A 119 -9.63 21.19 5.14
C ASN A 119 -8.57 20.33 5.87
N THR A 120 -8.28 19.12 5.40
CA THR A 120 -7.26 18.26 6.01
C THR A 120 -5.88 18.62 5.50
N VAL A 121 -4.98 18.99 6.40
CA VAL A 121 -3.57 19.24 6.09
C VAL A 121 -2.72 18.02 6.47
N LYS A 122 -1.69 17.73 5.66
CA LYS A 122 -0.66 16.74 5.98
C LYS A 122 0.65 17.46 6.23
N THR A 123 1.35 17.08 7.29
CA THR A 123 2.68 17.62 7.61
C THR A 123 3.59 16.48 8.07
N THR A 124 4.90 16.69 7.95
CA THR A 124 5.92 15.73 8.38
C THR A 124 6.62 16.28 9.60
N PHE A 125 6.71 15.47 10.66
CA PHE A 125 7.45 15.81 11.87
C PHE A 125 8.72 14.97 11.92
N GLU A 126 9.85 15.63 12.13
CA GLU A 126 11.12 14.95 12.38
C GLU A 126 11.28 14.71 13.88
N LEU A 127 11.49 13.44 14.25
CA LEU A 127 11.85 13.07 15.61
C LEU A 127 13.31 12.63 15.60
N SER A 128 14.19 13.47 16.15
CA SER A 128 15.61 13.15 16.23
C SER A 128 15.85 12.00 17.22
N ARG A 129 17.04 11.40 17.15
CA ARG A 129 17.48 10.42 18.15
C ARG A 129 17.39 11.01 19.57
N GLY A 130 17.76 12.28 19.76
CA GLY A 130 17.70 12.95 21.05
C GLY A 130 16.26 13.11 21.58
N ASP A 131 15.32 13.44 20.70
CA ASP A 131 13.89 13.54 21.04
C ASP A 131 13.33 12.20 21.49
N ILE A 132 13.62 11.14 20.73
CA ILE A 132 13.17 9.78 21.05
C ILE A 132 13.72 9.33 22.42
N GLN A 133 15.00 9.61 22.72
CA GLN A 133 15.58 9.23 24.01
C GLN A 133 14.98 10.03 25.17
N ARG A 134 14.59 11.29 24.95
CA ARG A 134 13.86 12.09 25.93
C ARG A 134 12.45 11.57 26.18
N LEU A 135 11.73 11.16 25.13
CA LEU A 135 10.35 10.64 25.23
C LEU A 135 10.25 9.27 25.90
N LYS A 136 11.33 8.48 25.89
CA LYS A 136 11.38 7.17 26.55
C LYS A 136 11.49 7.23 28.07
N LYS A 137 11.86 8.38 28.63
CA LYS A 137 11.95 8.62 30.07
C LYS A 137 10.59 9.04 30.61
#